data_AF-A0A7X8FAY5-F1
#
_entry.id   AF-A0A7X8FAY5-F1
#
_cell.length_a   1.000
_cell.length_b   1.000
_cell.length_c   1.000
_cell.angle_alpha   90.00
_cell.angle_beta   90.00
_cell.angle_gamma   90.00
#
_symmetry.space_group_name_H-M   'P 1'
#
loop_
_entity.id
_entity.type
_entity.pdbx_description
1 polymer ?
#
loop_
_entity_poly.entity_id
_entity_poly.type
_entity_poly.pdbx_seq_one_letter_code
_entity_poly.pdbx_strand_id
1 'polypeptide(L)'
;MKRLLLTLMILLTAYLVFAQRFDIEAFSDSTKYGWKDYADRSLYRQDLLERQELLHIYEMEANSMRDSVLKSMAVPGWGQFANKAPTKGSIFLASEVVLMGVSLYFYDRSLYYYDKYMNANQVEDIESYYNLALAPRQYSMLFLGTAALVWAYNIFDVIQVTGEHNARVWERLMEKHRSSRVNLTGNGLEVRF
;
A
#
# COMPACT_ATOMS: atom_id res chain seq x y z
N MET A 1 63.99 2.95 -9.86
CA MET A 1 63.42 1.60 -9.60
C MET A 1 63.86 1.01 -8.26
N LYS A 2 65.17 0.83 -7.97
CA LYS A 2 65.64 0.24 -6.69
C LYS A 2 65.13 0.94 -5.42
N ARG A 3 65.12 2.28 -5.40
CA ARG A 3 64.60 3.08 -4.26
C ARG A 3 63.09 2.94 -4.04
N LEU A 4 62.34 2.69 -5.12
CA LEU A 4 60.88 2.58 -5.12
C LEU A 4 60.43 1.19 -4.63
N LEU A 5 61.17 0.15 -5.02
CA LEU A 5 61.03 -1.20 -4.45
C LEU A 5 61.31 -1.23 -2.95
N LEU A 6 62.31 -0.47 -2.50
CA LEU A 6 62.71 -0.43 -1.09
C LEU A 6 61.68 0.28 -0.22
N THR A 7 61.09 1.39 -0.70
CA THR A 7 59.96 2.03 -0.01
C THR A 7 58.71 1.16 0.01
N LEU A 8 58.42 0.45 -1.08
CA LEU A 8 57.27 -0.47 -1.14
C LEU A 8 57.44 -1.63 -0.14
N MET A 9 58.66 -2.17 -0.03
CA MET A 9 58.99 -3.24 0.90
C MET A 9 58.90 -2.76 2.36
N ILE A 10 59.39 -1.56 2.67
CA ILE A 10 59.27 -0.96 4.01
C ILE A 10 57.79 -0.75 4.38
N LEU A 11 56.99 -0.22 3.45
CA LEU A 11 55.54 -0.04 3.65
C LEU A 11 54.82 -1.37 3.89
N LEU A 12 55.16 -2.43 3.15
CA LEU A 12 54.60 -3.76 3.34
C LEU A 12 54.96 -4.33 4.73
N THR A 13 56.21 -4.18 5.16
CA THR A 13 56.64 -4.65 6.48
C THR A 13 56.02 -3.84 7.62
N ALA A 14 55.83 -2.53 7.45
CA ALA A 14 55.15 -1.69 8.43
C ALA A 14 53.66 -2.05 8.55
N TYR A 15 53.01 -2.45 7.46
CA TYR A 15 51.62 -2.92 7.46
C TYR A 15 51.46 -4.24 8.24
N LEU A 16 52.44 -5.15 8.15
CA LEU A 16 52.44 -6.40 8.91
C LEU A 16 52.66 -6.17 10.42
N VAL A 17 53.39 -5.12 10.81
CA VAL A 17 53.57 -4.74 12.23
C VAL A 17 52.30 -4.12 12.83
N PHE A 18 51.50 -3.44 12.01
CA PHE A 18 50.18 -2.89 12.39
C PHE A 18 49.02 -3.88 12.23
N ALA A 19 49.26 -5.09 11.72
CA ALA A 19 48.26 -6.14 11.71
C ALA A 19 47.94 -6.51 13.17
N GLN A 20 46.80 -6.03 13.65
CA GLN A 20 46.26 -6.42 14.95
C GLN A 20 46.25 -7.96 15.01
N ARG A 21 46.78 -8.53 16.10
CA ARG A 21 46.68 -9.98 16.32
C ARG A 21 45.21 -10.34 16.31
N PHE A 22 44.77 -11.05 15.27
CA PHE A 22 43.41 -11.52 15.16
C PHE A 22 43.20 -12.54 16.28
N ASP A 23 42.39 -12.17 17.26
CA ASP A 23 42.07 -13.02 18.39
C ASP A 23 41.11 -14.11 17.93
N ILE A 24 41.68 -15.27 17.59
CA ILE A 24 40.93 -16.45 17.14
C ILE A 24 40.00 -16.94 18.26
N GLU A 25 40.41 -16.82 19.53
CA GLU A 25 39.61 -17.25 20.68
C GLU A 25 38.38 -16.35 20.82
N ALA A 26 38.55 -15.03 20.80
CA ALA A 26 37.42 -14.08 20.84
C ALA A 26 36.56 -14.07 19.56
N PHE A 27 37.07 -14.57 18.43
CA PHE A 27 36.29 -14.76 17.21
C PHE A 27 35.51 -16.08 17.22
N SER A 28 36.10 -17.14 17.76
CA SER A 28 35.51 -18.48 17.83
C SER A 28 34.58 -18.67 19.03
N ASP A 29 34.63 -17.77 20.02
CA ASP A 29 33.74 -17.75 21.17
C ASP A 29 32.26 -17.67 20.74
N SER A 30 31.56 -18.79 20.92
CA SER A 30 30.14 -18.92 20.63
C SER A 30 29.27 -18.20 21.65
N THR A 31 29.78 -17.69 22.75
CA THR A 31 28.99 -17.04 23.81
C THR A 31 29.03 -15.52 23.76
N LYS A 32 29.85 -14.95 22.88
CA LYS A 32 30.09 -13.51 22.71
C LYS A 32 28.84 -12.63 22.59
N TYR A 33 27.76 -13.16 22.01
CA TYR A 33 26.51 -12.45 21.78
C TYR A 33 25.38 -12.89 22.71
N GLY A 34 25.71 -13.52 23.84
CA GLY A 34 24.75 -14.02 24.82
C GLY A 34 24.14 -15.39 24.49
N TRP A 35 24.66 -16.09 23.48
CA TRP A 35 24.28 -17.48 23.20
C TRP A 35 24.91 -18.41 24.23
N LYS A 36 24.19 -19.46 24.65
CA LYS A 36 24.70 -20.41 25.64
C LYS A 36 25.74 -21.37 25.04
N ASP A 37 25.53 -21.77 23.80
CA ASP A 37 26.39 -22.69 23.06
C ASP A 37 26.23 -22.52 21.53
N TYR A 38 26.95 -23.35 20.77
CA TYR A 38 26.87 -23.37 19.31
C TYR A 38 25.48 -23.79 18.78
N ALA A 39 24.76 -24.66 19.51
CA ALA A 39 23.44 -25.12 19.10
C ALA A 39 22.40 -23.99 19.21
N ASP A 40 22.45 -23.23 20.30
CA ASP A 40 21.65 -22.02 20.54
C ASP A 40 21.87 -20.98 19.44
N ARG A 41 23.13 -20.75 19.04
CA ARG A 41 23.48 -19.91 17.89
C ARG A 41 22.87 -20.43 16.58
N SER A 42 22.89 -21.74 16.35
CA SER A 42 22.34 -22.34 15.13
C SER A 42 20.81 -22.19 15.06
N LEU A 43 20.13 -22.44 16.19
CA LEU A 43 18.68 -22.24 16.32
C LEU A 43 18.30 -20.77 16.09
N TYR A 44 19.05 -19.83 16.66
CA TYR A 44 18.84 -18.40 16.43
C TYR A 44 18.98 -18.03 14.95
N ARG A 45 19.98 -18.57 14.25
CA ARG A 45 20.16 -18.33 12.81
C ARG A 45 19.00 -18.87 11.99
N GLN A 46 18.52 -20.06 12.31
CA GLN A 46 17.36 -20.66 11.64
C GLN A 46 16.11 -19.81 11.85
N ASP A 47 15.81 -19.42 13.10
CA ASP A 47 14.67 -18.53 13.40
C ASP A 47 14.77 -17.19 12.67
N LEU A 48 15.97 -16.60 12.57
CA LEU A 48 16.17 -15.35 11.84
C LEU A 48 15.94 -15.52 10.34
N LEU A 49 16.43 -16.61 9.74
CA LEU A 49 16.20 -16.91 8.32
C LEU A 49 14.71 -17.11 8.03
N GLU A 50 14.00 -17.84 8.89
CA GLU A 50 12.55 -18.04 8.77
C GLU A 50 11.78 -16.71 8.86
N ARG A 51 12.13 -15.84 9.82
CA ARG A 51 11.50 -14.51 9.92
C ARG A 51 11.78 -13.65 8.69
N GLN A 52 13.00 -13.71 8.14
CA GLN A 52 13.34 -13.00 6.90
C GLN A 52 12.52 -13.51 5.72
N GLU A 53 12.33 -14.83 5.60
CA GLU A 53 11.49 -15.43 4.57
C GLU A 53 10.02 -14.97 4.70
N LEU A 54 9.47 -15.00 5.92
CA LEU A 54 8.10 -14.52 6.17
C LEU A 54 7.92 -13.04 5.82
N LEU A 55 8.89 -12.19 6.19
CA LEU A 55 8.88 -10.77 5.85
C LEU A 55 8.96 -10.57 4.33
N HIS A 56 9.79 -11.35 3.64
CA HIS A 56 9.89 -11.26 2.19
C HIS A 56 8.57 -11.63 1.50
N ILE A 57 7.91 -12.72 1.93
CA ILE A 57 6.61 -13.11 1.41
C ILE A 57 5.56 -12.03 1.71
N TYR A 58 5.57 -11.48 2.92
CA TYR A 58 4.70 -10.37 3.29
C TYR A 58 4.90 -9.16 2.37
N GLU A 59 6.14 -8.75 2.12
CA GLU A 59 6.45 -7.62 1.24
C GLU A 59 5.99 -7.85 -0.21
N MET A 60 6.00 -9.09 -0.69
CA MET A 60 5.49 -9.44 -2.02
C MET A 60 3.96 -9.43 -2.10
N GLU A 61 3.26 -9.80 -1.03
CA GLU A 61 1.79 -9.89 -1.01
C GLU A 61 1.11 -8.60 -0.53
N ALA A 62 1.77 -7.81 0.32
CA ALA A 62 1.23 -6.59 0.87
C ALA A 62 1.12 -5.50 -0.19
N ASN A 63 0.05 -4.71 -0.12
CA ASN A 63 -0.14 -3.58 -1.01
C ASN A 63 0.43 -2.30 -0.39
N SER A 64 1.02 -1.47 -1.25
CA SER A 64 1.44 -0.12 -0.86
C SER A 64 0.22 0.78 -0.64
N MET A 65 0.18 1.44 0.52
CA MET A 65 -0.86 2.40 0.86
C MET A 65 -0.88 3.59 -0.09
N ARG A 66 0.29 4.12 -0.45
CA ARG A 66 0.41 5.24 -1.38
C ARG A 66 -0.15 4.88 -2.75
N ASP A 67 0.20 3.71 -3.27
CA ASP A 67 -0.29 3.24 -4.56
C ASP A 67 -1.81 3.03 -4.56
N SER A 68 -2.34 2.45 -3.48
CA SER A 68 -3.79 2.25 -3.30
C SER A 68 -4.56 3.58 -3.26
N VAL A 69 -4.03 4.59 -2.56
CA VAL A 69 -4.58 5.94 -2.53
C VAL A 69 -4.56 6.58 -3.91
N LEU A 70 -3.44 6.53 -4.62
CA LEU A 70 -3.33 7.09 -5.97
C LEU A 70 -4.32 6.46 -6.95
N LYS A 71 -4.51 5.13 -6.87
CA LYS A 71 -5.53 4.43 -7.66
C LYS A 71 -6.94 4.93 -7.37
N SER A 72 -7.31 5.04 -6.09
CA SER A 72 -8.65 5.54 -5.68
C SER A 72 -8.87 7.02 -5.97
N MET A 73 -7.82 7.85 -6.01
CA MET A 73 -7.89 9.24 -6.47
C MET A 73 -8.19 9.32 -7.97
N ALA A 74 -7.53 8.48 -8.77
CA ALA A 74 -7.70 8.45 -10.21
C ALA A 74 -9.07 7.90 -10.63
N VAL A 75 -9.49 6.78 -10.03
CA VAL A 75 -10.79 6.16 -10.27
C VAL A 75 -11.38 5.69 -8.93
N PRO A 76 -12.54 6.22 -8.51
CA PRO A 76 -13.23 5.77 -7.31
C PRO A 76 -13.40 4.25 -7.25
N GLY A 77 -13.06 3.65 -6.12
CA GLY A 77 -13.14 2.21 -5.92
C GLY A 77 -11.95 1.39 -6.45
N TRP A 78 -11.04 1.95 -7.25
CA TRP A 78 -9.91 1.19 -7.81
C TRP A 78 -8.97 0.64 -6.73
N GLY A 79 -8.59 1.46 -5.75
CA GLY A 79 -7.73 0.98 -4.67
C GLY A 79 -8.41 -0.10 -3.82
N GLN A 80 -9.73 -0.06 -3.65
CA GLN A 80 -10.50 -1.11 -2.97
C GLN A 80 -10.46 -2.43 -3.77
N PHE A 81 -10.59 -2.37 -5.10
CA PHE A 81 -10.41 -3.54 -5.96
C PHE A 81 -9.00 -4.13 -5.85
N ALA A 82 -7.96 -3.29 -5.83
CA ALA A 82 -6.57 -3.73 -5.66
C ALA A 82 -6.36 -4.46 -4.32
N ASN A 83 -7.03 -4.01 -3.26
CA ASN A 83 -6.98 -4.59 -1.92
C ASN A 83 -7.98 -5.73 -1.67
N LYS A 84 -8.52 -6.34 -2.74
CA LYS A 84 -9.46 -7.48 -2.66
C LYS A 84 -10.76 -7.16 -1.91
N ALA A 85 -11.22 -5.92 -1.96
CA ALA A 85 -12.52 -5.48 -1.43
C ALA A 85 -13.48 -5.05 -2.56
N PRO A 86 -13.90 -5.97 -3.45
CA PRO A 86 -14.65 -5.64 -4.66
C PRO A 86 -16.02 -5.03 -4.37
N THR A 87 -16.68 -5.44 -3.28
CA THR A 87 -17.98 -4.89 -2.88
C THR A 87 -17.88 -3.41 -2.56
N LYS A 88 -16.89 -3.01 -1.73
CA LYS A 88 -16.64 -1.59 -1.43
C LYS A 88 -16.26 -0.81 -2.68
N GLY A 89 -15.36 -1.36 -3.50
CA GLY A 89 -14.94 -0.73 -4.75
C GLY A 89 -16.10 -0.48 -5.72
N SER A 90 -17.01 -1.46 -5.85
CA SER A 90 -18.19 -1.35 -6.73
C SER A 90 -19.17 -0.29 -6.22
N ILE A 91 -19.37 -0.19 -4.91
CA ILE A 91 -20.25 0.82 -4.32
C ILE A 91 -19.74 2.23 -4.62
N PHE A 92 -18.44 2.49 -4.40
CA PHE A 92 -17.85 3.79 -4.69
C PHE A 92 -17.91 4.13 -6.17
N LEU A 93 -17.51 3.19 -7.04
CA LEU A 93 -17.54 3.41 -8.48
C LEU A 93 -18.96 3.68 -8.99
N ALA A 94 -19.93 2.84 -8.61
CA ALA A 94 -21.32 2.99 -9.04
C ALA A 94 -21.93 4.30 -8.52
N SER A 95 -21.68 4.65 -7.26
CA SER A 95 -22.16 5.92 -6.69
C SER A 95 -21.62 7.10 -7.48
N GLU A 96 -20.33 7.09 -7.82
CA GLU A 96 -19.74 8.22 -8.55
C GLU A 96 -20.20 8.33 -9.99
N VAL A 97 -20.35 7.21 -10.69
CA VAL A 97 -20.93 7.20 -12.04
C VAL A 97 -22.35 7.77 -12.02
N VAL A 98 -23.17 7.37 -11.05
CA VAL A 98 -24.55 7.87 -10.92
C VAL A 98 -24.56 9.37 -10.58
N LEU A 99 -23.83 9.80 -9.56
CA LEU A 99 -23.84 11.19 -9.10
C LEU A 99 -23.28 12.14 -10.17
N MET A 100 -22.16 11.79 -10.80
CA MET A 100 -21.61 12.58 -11.91
C MET A 100 -22.53 12.57 -13.12
N GLY A 101 -23.09 11.40 -13.48
CA GLY A 101 -24.02 11.28 -14.60
C GLY A 101 -25.27 12.14 -14.43
N VAL A 102 -25.88 12.11 -13.24
CA VAL A 102 -27.04 12.95 -12.91
C VAL A 102 -26.67 14.43 -12.87
N SER A 103 -25.49 14.78 -12.33
CA SER A 103 -25.01 16.16 -12.34
C SER A 103 -24.86 16.71 -13.77
N LEU A 104 -24.27 15.92 -14.68
CA LEU A 104 -24.09 16.29 -16.08
C LEU A 104 -25.44 16.37 -16.81
N TYR A 105 -26.37 15.45 -16.54
CA TYR A 105 -27.72 15.51 -17.11
C TYR A 105 -28.44 16.81 -16.75
N PHE A 106 -28.41 17.21 -15.47
CA PHE A 106 -29.02 18.47 -15.04
C PHE A 106 -28.26 19.71 -15.53
N TYR A 107 -26.94 19.59 -15.72
CA TYR A 107 -26.12 20.65 -16.30
C TYR A 107 -26.52 20.92 -17.75
N ASP A 108 -26.61 19.87 -18.55
CA ASP A 108 -27.02 19.95 -19.96
C ASP A 108 -28.43 20.54 -20.09
N ARG A 109 -29.37 20.08 -19.25
CA ARG A 109 -30.72 20.65 -19.19
C ARG A 109 -30.73 22.13 -18.79
N SER A 110 -29.84 22.54 -17.89
CA SER A 110 -29.68 23.96 -17.54
C SER A 110 -29.20 24.77 -18.74
N LEU A 111 -28.21 24.27 -19.48
CA LEU A 111 -27.68 24.92 -20.67
C LEU A 111 -28.74 25.06 -21.76
N TYR A 112 -29.55 24.02 -21.99
CA TYR A 112 -30.63 24.05 -22.95
C TYR A 112 -31.62 25.23 -22.73
N TYR A 113 -32.07 25.44 -21.50
CA TYR A 113 -32.97 26.56 -21.20
C TYR A 113 -32.23 27.90 -21.17
N TYR A 114 -30.96 27.90 -20.75
CA TYR A 114 -30.14 29.10 -20.77
C TYR A 114 -29.90 29.60 -22.20
N ASP A 115 -29.63 28.72 -23.15
CA ASP A 115 -29.50 29.06 -24.57
C ASP A 115 -30.81 29.63 -25.13
N LYS A 116 -31.97 29.07 -24.75
CA LYS A 116 -33.26 29.65 -25.13
C LYS A 116 -33.48 31.04 -24.55
N TYR A 117 -33.10 31.26 -23.29
CA TYR A 117 -33.11 32.57 -22.66
C TYR A 117 -32.27 33.58 -23.46
N MET A 118 -31.06 33.19 -23.87
CA MET A 118 -30.15 34.05 -24.64
C MET A 118 -30.66 34.41 -26.03
N ASN A 119 -31.55 33.60 -26.61
CA ASN A 119 -32.09 33.78 -27.95
C ASN A 119 -33.54 34.32 -27.98
N ALA A 120 -34.18 34.48 -26.82
CA ALA A 120 -35.55 34.96 -26.72
C ALA A 120 -35.62 36.49 -26.90
N ASN A 121 -36.62 36.95 -27.66
CA ASN A 121 -36.85 38.38 -27.91
C ASN A 121 -38.08 38.92 -27.15
N GLN A 122 -38.96 38.03 -26.65
CA GLN A 122 -40.14 38.40 -25.87
C GLN A 122 -39.81 38.35 -24.37
N VAL A 123 -40.28 39.35 -23.62
CA VAL A 123 -39.93 39.51 -22.20
C VAL A 123 -40.43 38.31 -21.37
N GLU A 124 -41.63 37.82 -21.66
CA GLU A 124 -42.23 36.67 -20.97
C GLU A 124 -41.41 35.39 -21.18
N ASP A 125 -40.93 35.16 -22.41
CA ASP A 125 -40.09 34.01 -22.75
C ASP A 125 -38.72 34.10 -22.08
N ILE A 126 -38.12 35.29 -22.06
CA ILE A 126 -36.83 35.55 -21.40
C ILE A 126 -36.94 35.17 -19.91
N GLU A 127 -37.96 35.67 -19.21
CA GLU A 127 -38.15 35.39 -17.78
C GLU A 127 -38.43 33.90 -17.54
N SER A 128 -39.31 33.30 -18.36
CA SER A 128 -39.66 31.88 -18.24
C SER A 128 -38.45 30.96 -18.44
N TYR A 129 -37.69 31.14 -19.52
CA TYR A 129 -36.51 30.30 -19.80
C TYR A 129 -35.41 30.48 -18.77
N TYR A 130 -35.19 31.71 -18.29
CA TYR A 130 -34.25 31.95 -17.20
C TYR A 130 -34.65 31.17 -15.94
N ASN A 131 -35.91 31.28 -15.52
CA ASN A 131 -36.42 30.56 -14.35
C ASN A 131 -36.34 29.04 -14.51
N LEU A 132 -36.59 28.52 -15.72
CA LEU A 132 -36.45 27.08 -16.03
C LEU A 132 -35.00 26.58 -16.02
N ALA A 133 -34.02 27.45 -16.26
CA ALA A 133 -32.61 27.09 -16.21
C ALA A 133 -32.07 26.97 -14.77
N LEU A 134 -32.66 27.71 -13.81
CA LEU A 134 -32.15 27.80 -12.43
C LEU A 134 -32.23 26.48 -11.66
N ALA A 135 -33.39 25.81 -11.66
CA ALA A 135 -33.56 24.58 -10.87
C ALA A 135 -32.62 23.44 -11.34
N PRO A 136 -32.51 23.12 -12.65
CA PRO A 136 -31.52 22.16 -13.14
C PRO A 136 -30.09 22.55 -12.75
N ARG A 137 -29.73 23.85 -12.81
CA ARG A 137 -28.40 24.30 -12.39
C ARG A 137 -28.10 23.98 -10.93
N GLN A 138 -29.06 24.22 -10.05
CA GLN A 138 -28.94 23.92 -8.61
C GLN A 138 -28.79 22.41 -8.36
N TYR A 139 -29.60 21.57 -9.00
CA TYR A 139 -29.47 20.12 -8.88
C TYR A 139 -28.12 19.63 -9.41
N SER A 140 -27.67 20.14 -10.56
CA SER A 140 -26.35 19.80 -11.10
C SER A 140 -25.22 20.06 -10.08
N MET A 141 -25.22 21.24 -9.46
CA MET A 141 -24.24 21.59 -8.42
C MET A 141 -24.37 20.73 -7.17
N LEU A 142 -25.60 20.41 -6.74
CA LEU A 142 -25.86 19.55 -5.59
C LEU A 142 -25.29 18.14 -5.80
N PHE A 143 -25.55 17.53 -6.95
CA PHE A 143 -25.04 16.21 -7.28
C PHE A 143 -23.53 16.21 -7.49
N LEU A 144 -22.96 17.25 -8.11
CA LEU A 144 -21.50 17.39 -8.24
C LEU A 144 -20.82 17.53 -6.87
N GLY A 145 -21.39 18.35 -5.98
CA GLY A 145 -20.90 18.52 -4.61
C GLY A 145 -20.97 17.22 -3.82
N THR A 146 -22.06 16.46 -3.97
CA THR A 146 -22.21 15.16 -3.34
C THR A 146 -21.20 14.15 -3.90
N ALA A 147 -20.97 14.14 -5.22
CA ALA A 147 -19.94 13.31 -5.85
C ALA A 147 -18.55 13.64 -5.30
N ALA A 148 -18.22 14.92 -5.13
CA ALA A 148 -16.95 15.33 -4.54
C ALA A 148 -16.77 14.81 -3.09
N LEU A 149 -17.84 14.79 -2.29
CA LEU A 149 -17.81 14.23 -0.93
C LEU A 149 -17.61 12.72 -0.93
N VAL A 150 -18.31 11.99 -1.82
CA VAL A 150 -18.15 10.53 -1.97
C VAL A 150 -16.72 10.21 -2.44
N TRP A 151 -16.19 10.97 -3.39
CA TRP A 151 -14.84 10.82 -3.91
C TRP A 151 -13.79 11.00 -2.80
N ALA A 152 -13.95 12.04 -1.98
CA ALA A 152 -13.08 12.31 -0.83
C ALA A 152 -13.16 11.18 0.21
N TYR A 153 -14.37 10.71 0.53
CA TYR A 153 -14.54 9.61 1.49
C TYR A 153 -13.97 8.28 0.97
N ASN A 154 -14.07 8.01 -0.33
CA ASN A 154 -13.44 6.86 -0.99
C ASN A 154 -11.91 6.82 -0.77
N ILE A 155 -11.24 7.98 -0.80
CA ILE A 155 -9.80 8.08 -0.51
C ILE A 155 -9.51 7.74 0.96
N PHE A 156 -10.38 8.13 1.88
CA PHE A 156 -10.22 7.76 3.28
C PHE A 156 -10.45 6.26 3.51
N ASP A 157 -11.51 5.69 2.92
CA ASP A 157 -11.83 4.27 3.07
C ASP A 157 -10.70 3.37 2.52
N VAL A 158 -10.05 3.75 1.42
CA VAL A 158 -8.96 2.92 0.85
C VAL A 158 -7.77 2.77 1.80
N ILE A 159 -7.51 3.76 2.65
CA ILE A 159 -6.43 3.70 3.66
C ILE A 159 -6.74 2.58 4.66
N GLN A 160 -7.98 2.53 5.15
CA GLN A 160 -8.44 1.50 6.08
C GLN A 160 -8.43 0.12 5.41
N VAL A 161 -8.99 0.01 4.20
CA VAL A 161 -9.04 -1.24 3.45
C VAL A 161 -7.65 -1.79 3.13
N THR A 162 -6.67 -0.92 2.83
CA THR A 162 -5.28 -1.35 2.62
C THR A 162 -4.65 -1.87 3.91
N GLY A 163 -4.88 -1.17 5.04
CA GLY A 163 -4.40 -1.62 6.35
C GLY A 163 -4.97 -2.98 6.74
N GLU A 164 -6.28 -3.16 6.59
CA GLU A 164 -6.94 -4.45 6.82
C GLU A 164 -6.43 -5.55 5.90
N HIS A 165 -6.19 -5.24 4.62
CA HIS A 165 -5.66 -6.20 3.67
C HIS A 165 -4.28 -6.70 4.10
N ASN A 166 -3.36 -5.77 4.42
CA ASN A 166 -2.01 -6.09 4.86
C ASN A 166 -2.02 -6.85 6.19
N ALA A 167 -2.90 -6.48 7.12
CA ALA A 167 -3.08 -7.23 8.37
C ALA A 167 -3.53 -8.67 8.13
N ARG A 168 -4.50 -8.90 7.23
CA ARG A 168 -4.96 -10.25 6.85
C ARG A 168 -3.87 -11.08 6.17
N VAL A 169 -3.03 -10.45 5.36
CA VAL A 169 -1.86 -11.12 4.75
C VAL A 169 -0.92 -11.61 5.85
N TRP A 170 -0.55 -10.74 6.79
CA TRP A 170 0.32 -11.09 7.91
C TRP A 170 -0.26 -12.21 8.78
N GLU A 171 -1.54 -12.11 9.15
CA GLU A 171 -2.24 -13.11 9.95
C GLU A 171 -2.22 -14.48 9.27
N ARG A 172 -2.53 -14.54 7.97
CA ARG A 172 -2.49 -15.78 7.18
C ARG A 172 -1.09 -16.38 7.12
N LEU A 173 -0.06 -15.56 6.94
CA LEU A 173 1.33 -16.02 6.91
C LEU A 173 1.75 -16.62 8.26
N MET A 174 1.38 -15.96 9.36
CA MET A 174 1.65 -16.46 10.71
C MET A 174 0.89 -17.75 11.03
N GLU A 175 -0.35 -17.88 10.59
CA GLU A 175 -1.15 -19.10 10.76
C GLU A 175 -0.55 -20.27 9.95
N LYS A 176 -0.14 -20.01 8.71
CA LYS A 176 0.55 -21.00 7.87
C LYS A 176 1.90 -21.43 8.47
N HIS A 177 2.65 -20.49 9.04
CA HIS A 177 3.93 -20.79 9.72
C HIS A 177 3.74 -21.57 11.01
N ARG A 178 2.71 -21.24 11.80
CA ARG A 178 2.40 -22.00 13.02
C ARG A 178 1.94 -23.41 12.71
N SER A 179 1.09 -23.58 11.70
CA SER A 179 0.58 -24.90 11.30
C SER A 179 1.66 -25.78 10.66
N SER A 180 2.61 -25.22 9.91
CA SER A 180 3.74 -26.01 9.38
C SER A 180 4.66 -26.58 10.46
N ARG A 181 4.76 -25.90 11.61
CA ARG A 181 5.49 -26.41 12.79
C ARG A 181 4.72 -27.47 13.59
N VAL A 182 3.41 -27.62 13.40
CA VAL A 182 2.57 -28.56 14.16
C VAL A 182 1.82 -29.49 13.21
N ASN A 183 2.35 -30.70 13.00
CA ASN A 183 1.70 -31.72 12.18
C ASN A 183 0.94 -32.71 13.07
N LEU A 184 -0.37 -32.81 12.87
CA LEU A 184 -1.19 -33.90 13.41
C LEU A 184 -1.13 -35.06 12.42
N THR A 185 -0.44 -36.14 12.80
CA THR A 185 -0.48 -37.41 12.04
C THR A 185 -1.34 -38.43 12.78
N GLY A 186 -1.82 -39.47 12.09
CA GLY A 186 -2.65 -40.53 12.69
C GLY A 186 -2.00 -41.26 13.88
N ASN A 187 -0.71 -41.02 14.14
CA ASN A 187 0.06 -41.60 15.24
C ASN A 187 0.41 -40.59 16.36
N GLY A 188 -0.01 -39.32 16.27
CA GLY A 188 0.23 -38.32 17.34
C GLY A 188 0.45 -36.88 16.85
N LEU A 189 0.79 -36.00 17.80
CA LEU A 189 1.09 -34.58 17.58
C LEU A 189 2.61 -34.41 17.44
N GLU A 190 3.08 -34.06 16.24
CA GLU A 190 4.51 -33.85 15.94
C GLU A 190 4.79 -32.34 15.85
N VAL A 191 5.58 -31.83 16.78
CA VAL A 191 6.07 -30.44 16.76
C VAL A 191 7.46 -30.44 16.13
N ARG A 192 7.61 -29.78 14.98
CA ARG A 192 8.92 -29.53 14.37
C ARG A 192 9.50 -28.26 14.99
N PHE A 193 10.63 -28.43 15.67
CA PHE A 193 11.43 -27.35 16.26
C PHE A 193 12.41 -26.79 15.25
#